data_AF-A0A7K9UPC1-F1
#
_entry.id   AF-A0A7K9UPC1-F1
#
_cell.length_a   1.000
_cell.length_b   1.000
_cell.length_c   1.000
_cell.angle_alpha   90.00
_cell.angle_beta   90.00
_cell.angle_gamma   90.00
#
_symmetry.space_group_name_H-M   'P 1'
#
loop_
_entity.id
_entity.type
_entity.pdbx_description
1 polymer ?
#
loop_
_entity_poly.entity_id
_entity_poly.type
_entity_poly.pdbx_seq_one_letter_code
_entity_poly.pdbx_strand_id
1 'polypeptide(L)' 'TDVGDILIAMNPFQPLQLYGREVSEQYRCHEKGTLPPHIFAVADRAYQAMLGRRGARPQSQCIVI' A
#
# COMPACT_ATOMS: atom_id res chain seq x y z
N THR A 1 10.00 -2.62 -5.20
CA THR A 1 10.61 -3.35 -4.07
C THR A 1 10.25 -2.66 -2.77
N ASP A 2 9.94 -3.41 -1.71
CA ASP A 2 9.67 -2.87 -0.37
C ASP A 2 10.98 -2.85 0.45
N VAL A 3 11.26 -1.72 1.10
CA VAL A 3 12.33 -1.58 2.10
C VAL A 3 11.70 -1.02 3.38
N GLY A 4 11.10 -1.90 4.18
CA GLY A 4 10.49 -1.55 5.45
C GLY A 4 9.20 -0.77 5.27
N ASP A 5 9.27 0.56 5.40
CA ASP A 5 8.13 1.46 5.22
C ASP A 5 8.20 2.22 3.90
N ILE A 6 9.25 1.97 3.11
CA ILE A 6 9.54 2.64 1.85
C ILE A 6 9.20 1.71 0.70
N LEU A 7 8.42 2.20 -0.27
CA LEU A 7 8.18 1.52 -1.53
C LEU A 7 9.06 2.14 -2.61
N ILE A 8 9.96 1.35 -3.19
CA ILE A 8 10.78 1.76 -4.33
C ILE A 8 10.07 1.31 -5.61
N ALA A 9 9.70 2.27 -6.45
CA ALA A 9 9.12 2.05 -7.77
C ALA A 9 9.99 2.71 -8.86
N MET A 10 10.04 2.11 -10.04
CA MET A 10 10.68 2.68 -11.22
C MET A 10 9.61 3.03 -12.24
N ASN A 11 9.69 4.23 -12.83
CA ASN A 11 8.73 4.64 -13.85
C ASN A 11 9.01 3.87 -15.16
N PRO A 12 8.05 3.06 -15.66
CA PRO A 12 8.22 2.29 -16.89
C PRO A 12 7.93 3.11 -18.15
N PHE A 13 7.47 4.36 -18.02
CA PHE A 13 7.08 5.25 -19.12
C PHE A 13 6.04 4.68 -20.10
N GLN A 14 5.23 3.73 -19.61
CA GLN A 14 4.15 3.10 -20.38
C GLN A 14 2.95 2.77 -19.47
N PRO A 15 1.73 2.64 -20.04
CA PRO A 15 0.57 2.18 -19.28
C PRO A 15 0.78 0.76 -18.74
N LEU A 16 0.42 0.54 -17.48
CA LEU A 16 0.47 -0.77 -16.82
C LEU A 16 -0.93 -1.22 -16.41
N GLN A 17 -1.26 -2.48 -16.69
CA GLN A 17 -2.53 -3.12 -16.28
C GLN A 17 -2.50 -3.58 -14.80
N LEU A 18 -1.88 -2.80 -13.92
CA LEU A 18 -1.69 -3.13 -12.50
C LEU A 18 -2.50 -2.22 -11.57
N TYR A 19 -3.08 -1.14 -12.10
CA TYR A 19 -3.83 -0.14 -11.34
C TYR A 19 -5.36 -0.33 -11.43
N GLY A 20 -5.81 -1.51 -11.86
CA GLY A 20 -7.23 -1.83 -11.99
C GLY A 20 -7.93 -1.99 -10.64
N ARG A 21 -9.26 -1.86 -10.65
CA ARG A 21 -10.09 -2.03 -9.45
C ARG A 21 -9.92 -3.41 -8.81
N GLU A 22 -9.89 -4.45 -9.64
CA GLU A 22 -9.68 -5.83 -9.20
C GLU A 22 -8.40 -5.98 -8.37
N VAL A 23 -7.31 -5.39 -8.86
CA VAL A 23 -6.02 -5.37 -8.15
C VAL A 23 -6.16 -4.57 -6.85
N SER A 24 -6.80 -3.40 -6.86
CA SER A 24 -6.97 -2.59 -5.64
C SER A 24 -7.70 -3.32 -4.52
N GLU A 25 -8.74 -4.10 -4.83
CA GLU A 25 -9.49 -4.86 -3.84
C GLU A 25 -8.68 -6.04 -3.29
N GLN A 26 -7.80 -6.64 -4.08
CA GLN A 26 -6.90 -7.70 -3.61
C GLN A 26 -5.96 -7.19 -2.50
N TYR A 27 -5.51 -5.94 -2.55
CA TYR A 27 -4.59 -5.38 -1.56
C TYR A 27 -5.28 -4.84 -0.30
N ARG A 28 -6.62 -4.81 -0.26
CA ARG A 28 -7.37 -4.28 0.87
C ARG A 28 -7.31 -5.22 2.07
N CYS A 29 -7.04 -4.68 3.25
CA CYS A 29 -6.98 -5.42 4.51
C CYS A 29 -6.01 -6.62 4.54
N HIS A 30 -5.07 -6.71 3.59
CA HIS A 30 -4.17 -7.85 3.49
C HIS A 30 -3.00 -7.77 4.49
N GLU A 31 -2.39 -8.92 4.77
CA GLU A 31 -1.19 -9.00 5.60
C GLU A 31 0.05 -8.57 4.81
N LYS A 32 1.03 -7.98 5.52
CA LYS A 32 2.28 -7.55 4.88
C LYS A 32 3.07 -8.79 4.45
N GLY A 33 3.54 -8.79 3.20
CA GLY A 33 4.43 -9.85 2.67
C GLY A 33 3.71 -11.03 2.01
N THR A 34 2.38 -11.09 2.03
CA THR A 34 1.62 -12.11 1.29
C THR A 34 1.48 -11.78 -0.20
N LEU A 35 1.47 -10.49 -0.53
CA LEU A 35 1.35 -9.97 -1.89
C LEU A 35 2.63 -9.25 -2.32
N PRO A 36 2.91 -9.17 -3.63
CA PRO A 36 4.09 -8.45 -4.12
C PRO A 36 4.01 -6.95 -3.77
N PRO A 37 5.17 -6.26 -3.72
CA PRO A 37 5.23 -4.86 -3.33
C PRO A 37 4.45 -3.98 -4.32
N HIS A 38 3.43 -3.29 -3.83
CA HIS A 38 2.53 -2.47 -4.64
C HIS A 38 2.07 -1.22 -3.89
N ILE A 39 1.74 -0.14 -4.63
CA ILE A 39 1.28 1.13 -4.03
C ILE A 39 -0.02 0.97 -3.23
N PHE A 40 -0.89 0.04 -3.63
CA PHE A 40 -2.13 -0.26 -2.90
C PHE A 40 -1.86 -0.85 -1.52
N ALA A 41 -0.79 -1.62 -1.33
CA ALA A 41 -0.40 -2.11 0.00
C ALA A 41 0.02 -0.96 0.93
N VAL A 42 0.73 0.04 0.39
CA VAL A 42 1.14 1.24 1.15
C VAL A 42 -0.07 2.07 1.54
N ALA A 43 -1.00 2.29 0.60
CA ALA A 43 -2.23 3.03 0.84
C ALA A 43 -3.13 2.35 1.89
N ASP A 44 -3.34 1.03 1.78
CA ASP A 44 -4.14 0.27 2.74
C ASP A 44 -3.52 0.30 4.14
N ARG A 45 -2.20 0.18 4.26
CA ARG A 45 -1.49 0.32 5.52
C ARG A 45 -1.69 1.70 6.16
N ALA A 46 -1.52 2.78 5.39
CA ALA A 46 -1.74 4.14 5.87
C ALA A 46 -3.20 4.33 6.33
N TYR A 47 -4.15 3.79 5.56
CA TYR A 47 -5.56 3.84 5.92
C TYR A 47 -5.89 3.09 7.22
N GLN A 48 -5.37 1.86 7.37
CA GLN A 48 -5.54 1.09 8.60
C GLN A 48 -4.93 1.78 9.83
N ALA A 49 -3.77 2.42 9.67
CA ALA A 49 -3.11 3.19 10.73
C ALA A 49 -3.93 4.43 11.14
N MET A 50 -4.51 5.16 10.18
CA MET A 50 -5.45 6.25 10.48
C MET A 50 -6.66 5.77 11.27
N LEU A 51 -7.15 4.57 11.00
CA LEU A 51 -8.30 3.99 11.71
C LEU A 51 -7.96 3.40 13.09
N GLY A 52 -6.68 3.31 13.47
CA GLY A 52 -6.28 2.62 14.70
C GLY A 52 -6.63 1.12 14.68
N ARG A 53 -6.62 0.50 13.50
CA ARG A 53 -6.82 -0.96 13.39
C ARG A 53 -5.56 -1.69 13.86
N ARG A 54 -5.70 -2.99 14.16
CA ARG A 54 -4.62 -3.87 14.68
C ARG A 54 -4.07 -3.44 16.04
N GLY A 55 -4.91 -2.85 16.89
CA GLY A 55 -4.57 -2.51 18.28
C GLY A 55 -3.75 -1.23 18.45
N ALA A 56 -3.48 -0.50 17.37
CA ALA A 56 -2.81 0.80 17.41
C ALA A 56 -3.81 1.93 17.69
N ARG A 57 -3.33 3.08 18.18
CA ARG A 57 -4.15 4.29 18.26
C ARG A 57 -4.30 4.91 16.85
N PRO A 58 -5.47 5.50 16.53
CA PRO A 58 -5.62 6.30 15.32
C PRO A 58 -4.52 7.36 15.21
N GLN A 59 -3.83 7.41 14.07
CA GLN A 59 -2.75 8.38 13.83
C GLN A 59 -2.80 8.91 12.41
N SER A 60 -2.70 10.24 12.25
CA SER A 60 -2.57 10.90 10.95
C SER A 60 -1.36 10.36 10.16
N GLN A 61 -1.54 10.12 8.86
CA GLN A 61 -0.51 9.59 7.97
C GLN A 61 -0.15 10.59 6.87
N CYS A 62 1.07 10.48 6.34
CA CYS A 62 1.56 11.25 5.20
C CYS A 62 2.34 10.31 4.29
N ILE A 63 2.17 10.47 2.97
CA ILE A 63 2.93 9.74 1.95
C ILE A 63 3.67 10.77 1.11
N VAL A 64 4.98 10.59 0.99
CA VAL A 64 5.85 11.40 0.14
C VAL A 64 6.31 10.51 -1.01
N ILE A 65 6.13 11.00 -2.24
CA ILE A 65 6.48 10.30 -3.49
C ILE A 65 7.77 10.89 -4.03
#